data_AF-A0A9Q3IVB4-F1
#
_entry.id   AF-A0A9Q3IVB4-F1
#
_cell.length_a   1.000
_cell.length_b   1.000
_cell.length_c   1.000
_cell.angle_alpha   90.00
_cell.angle_beta   90.00
_cell.angle_gamma   90.00
#
_symmetry.space_group_name_H-M   'P 1'
#
loop_
_entity.id
_entity.type
_entity.pdbx_description
1 polymer ?
#
loop_
_entity_poly.entity_id
_entity_poly.type
_entity_poly.pdbx_seq_one_letter_code
_entity_poly.pdbx_strand_id
1 'polypeptide(L)'
;MNNLDQNNDLRKIIPILTDDNYSEWKLRMIICSKQRRLYQYCIKECIPGDGETRTPTVEAKVVDANVEACGIITNSMDSRTFAALVTSEEITQNIFQLWKKVNKRFASSSFNSKARIWSKFQKLTYEDNLKEFIANTRKCLSNISLTGIAIEDEILAFSILTKLLDGFHSLIEKVTLNAETRGIPNAILNVLHEAALSIDTVKTLALNKEIFPSKIVHYCSNGKHNPLFTTHSPEKCWQLHPKLKPNRKHKDKEQKSNFTIARALFTHN
;
A
#
# COMPACT_ATOMS: atom_id res chain seq x y z
N MET A 1 36.63 12.48 4.52
CA MET A 1 35.51 11.58 4.17
C MET A 1 35.55 11.35 2.67
N ASN A 2 35.70 10.10 2.23
CA ASN A 2 35.97 9.77 0.83
C ASN A 2 34.78 10.09 -0.07
N ASN A 3 35.04 10.61 -1.28
CA ASN A 3 34.04 10.92 -2.32
C ASN A 3 33.14 9.72 -2.69
N LEU A 4 33.61 8.49 -2.45
CA LEU A 4 32.86 7.25 -2.68
C LEU A 4 31.73 7.04 -1.65
N ASP A 5 31.93 7.42 -0.39
CA ASP A 5 30.92 7.27 0.66
C ASP A 5 29.77 8.26 0.46
N GLN A 6 30.10 9.49 0.05
CA GLN A 6 29.09 10.51 -0.27
C GLN A 6 28.25 10.13 -1.50
N ASN A 7 28.83 9.51 -2.52
CA ASN A 7 28.11 9.02 -3.70
C ASN A 7 27.19 7.82 -3.39
N ASN A 8 27.61 6.92 -2.51
CA ASN A 8 26.76 5.81 -2.06
C ASN A 8 25.57 6.29 -1.20
N ASP A 9 25.75 7.31 -0.37
CA ASP A 9 24.63 7.89 0.39
C ASP A 9 23.68 8.72 -0.49
N LEU A 10 24.18 9.39 -1.53
CA LEU A 10 23.34 10.08 -2.52
C LEU A 10 22.40 9.12 -3.27
N ARG A 11 22.89 7.93 -3.66
CA ARG A 11 22.08 6.90 -4.34
C ARG A 11 21.00 6.28 -3.45
N LYS A 12 21.15 6.32 -2.13
CA LYS A 12 20.08 5.90 -1.20
C LYS A 12 18.95 6.94 -1.13
N ILE A 13 19.27 8.20 -1.40
CA ILE A 13 18.34 9.32 -1.24
C ILE A 13 17.62 9.65 -2.54
N ILE A 14 18.32 9.56 -3.68
CA ILE A 14 17.83 9.89 -5.02
C ILE A 14 17.82 8.62 -5.87
N PRO A 15 16.64 8.15 -6.33
CA PRO A 15 16.56 6.99 -7.21
C PRO A 15 17.21 7.28 -8.57
N ILE A 16 17.50 6.24 -9.36
CA ILE A 16 17.86 6.44 -10.77
C ILE A 16 16.65 6.99 -11.52
N LEU A 17 16.86 8.05 -12.30
CA LEU A 17 15.84 8.68 -13.12
C LEU A 17 15.39 7.72 -14.23
N THR A 18 14.09 7.47 -14.26
CA THR A 18 13.39 6.71 -15.29
C THR A 18 12.20 7.53 -15.77
N ASP A 19 11.56 7.12 -16.86
CA ASP A 19 10.32 7.76 -17.30
C ASP A 19 9.24 7.70 -16.19
N ASP A 20 9.22 6.66 -15.35
CA ASP A 20 8.14 6.38 -14.40
C ASP A 20 8.18 7.19 -13.11
N ASN A 21 9.37 7.59 -12.67
CA ASN A 21 9.60 8.13 -11.33
C ASN A 21 10.04 9.59 -11.33
N TYR A 22 9.97 10.28 -12.48
CA TYR A 22 10.46 11.64 -12.62
C TYR A 22 9.90 12.62 -11.57
N SER A 23 8.62 12.53 -11.21
CA SER A 23 8.03 13.42 -10.19
C SER A 23 8.69 13.23 -8.81
N GLU A 24 8.83 11.98 -8.36
CA GLU A 24 9.50 11.65 -7.10
C GLU A 24 11.00 12.02 -7.15
N TRP A 25 11.66 11.64 -8.24
CA TRP A 25 13.06 11.96 -8.49
C TRP A 25 13.30 13.47 -8.43
N LYS A 26 12.45 14.27 -9.08
CA LYS A 26 12.54 15.73 -9.12
C LYS A 26 12.43 16.33 -7.72
N LEU A 27 11.46 15.87 -6.91
CA LEU A 27 11.30 16.36 -5.54
C LEU A 27 12.54 16.04 -4.69
N ARG A 28 13.03 14.80 -4.74
CA ARG A 28 14.23 14.37 -4.01
C ARG A 28 15.47 15.13 -4.46
N MET A 29 15.62 15.36 -5.77
CA MET A 29 16.72 16.15 -6.33
C MET A 29 16.67 17.60 -5.84
N ILE A 30 15.49 18.25 -5.89
CA ILE A 30 15.32 19.61 -5.36
C ILE A 30 15.70 19.68 -3.88
N ILE A 31 15.25 18.72 -3.07
CA ILE A 31 15.59 18.65 -1.64
C ILE A 31 17.10 18.52 -1.45
N CYS A 32 17.75 17.60 -2.17
CA CYS A 32 19.19 17.39 -2.10
C CYS A 32 19.99 18.65 -2.53
N SER A 33 19.62 19.25 -3.66
CA SER A 33 20.27 20.48 -4.14
C SER A 33 20.07 21.66 -3.19
N LYS A 34 18.92 21.76 -2.50
CA LYS A 34 18.69 22.80 -1.47
C LYS A 34 19.56 22.59 -0.24
N GLN A 35 19.70 21.36 0.25
CA GLN A 35 20.58 21.04 1.38
C GLN A 35 22.03 21.42 1.11
N ARG A 36 22.48 21.28 -0.14
CA ARG A 36 23.83 21.65 -0.60
C ARG A 36 23.96 23.10 -1.09
N ARG A 37 22.88 23.90 -1.04
CA ARG A 37 22.83 25.29 -1.54
C ARG A 37 23.14 25.43 -3.06
N LEU A 38 22.89 24.38 -3.82
CA LEU A 38 23.12 24.32 -5.27
C LEU A 38 21.87 24.69 -6.09
N TYR A 39 20.68 24.58 -5.50
CA TYR A 39 19.41 24.70 -6.24
C TYR A 39 19.24 26.06 -6.96
N GLN A 40 19.82 27.14 -6.43
CA GLN A 40 19.77 28.46 -7.04
C GLN A 40 20.37 28.49 -8.46
N TYR A 41 21.41 27.71 -8.72
CA TYR A 41 22.06 27.61 -10.03
C TYR A 41 21.23 26.78 -11.01
N CYS A 42 20.34 25.89 -10.54
CA CYS A 42 19.46 25.11 -11.40
C CYS A 42 18.35 25.96 -12.02
N ILE A 43 17.92 27.03 -11.34
CA ILE A 43 16.76 27.86 -11.73
C ILE A 43 17.15 29.20 -12.35
N LYS A 44 18.40 29.63 -12.16
CA LYS A 44 18.95 30.85 -12.75
C LYS A 44 20.31 30.56 -13.33
N GLU A 45 20.51 30.92 -14.59
CA GLU A 45 21.82 30.88 -15.22
C GLU A 45 22.72 31.90 -14.51
N CYS A 46 23.84 31.41 -13.98
CA CYS A 46 24.90 32.23 -13.41
C CYS A 46 26.12 32.05 -14.29
N ILE A 47 26.44 33.03 -15.12
CA ILE A 47 27.59 32.96 -15.99
C ILE A 47 28.80 33.48 -15.19
N PRO A 48 29.91 32.72 -15.11
CA PRO A 48 31.14 33.25 -14.52
C PRO A 48 31.51 34.58 -15.19
N GLY A 49 31.55 35.67 -14.41
CA GLY A 49 32.01 36.99 -14.87
C GLY A 49 30.95 38.00 -15.35
N ASP A 50 29.65 37.74 -15.16
CA ASP A 50 28.55 38.58 -15.69
C ASP A 50 27.98 39.68 -14.74
N GLY A 51 28.67 40.05 -13.64
CA GLY A 51 28.17 41.05 -12.68
C GLY A 51 29.22 42.01 -12.09
N GLU A 52 28.77 42.99 -11.31
CA GLU A 52 29.59 44.06 -10.68
C GLU A 52 30.62 43.55 -9.66
N THR A 53 30.46 42.33 -9.14
CA THR A 53 31.41 41.68 -8.21
C THR A 53 32.28 40.64 -8.92
N ARG A 54 33.08 41.08 -9.90
CA ARG A 54 34.16 40.27 -10.51
C ARG A 54 35.29 40.08 -9.53
N THR A 55 35.28 38.96 -8.82
CA THR A 55 36.46 38.48 -8.10
C THR A 55 36.72 37.03 -8.53
N PRO A 56 37.99 36.61 -8.70
CA PRO A 56 38.34 35.23 -9.04
C PRO A 56 37.72 34.19 -8.08
N THR A 57 37.50 34.59 -6.82
CA THR A 57 36.86 33.75 -5.79
C THR A 57 35.36 33.53 -6.03
N VAL A 58 34.64 34.50 -6.60
CA VAL A 58 33.22 34.36 -6.92
C VAL A 58 33.03 33.49 -8.17
N GLU A 59 33.87 33.67 -9.19
CA GLU A 59 33.84 32.86 -10.41
C GLU A 59 34.13 31.38 -10.12
N ALA A 60 35.18 31.09 -9.34
CA ALA A 60 35.50 29.73 -8.93
C ALA A 60 34.34 29.05 -8.19
N LYS A 61 33.65 29.76 -7.29
CA LYS A 61 32.48 29.22 -6.56
C LYS A 61 31.32 28.87 -7.49
N VAL A 62 31.08 29.68 -8.52
CA VAL A 62 30.01 29.40 -9.51
C VAL A 62 30.38 28.18 -10.35
N VAL A 63 31.64 28.06 -10.77
CA VAL A 63 32.13 26.90 -11.52
C VAL A 63 32.02 25.63 -10.68
N ASP A 64 32.53 25.65 -9.44
CA ASP A 64 32.48 24.50 -8.53
C ASP A 64 31.04 24.05 -8.26
N ALA A 65 30.13 25.01 -8.03
CA ALA A 65 28.72 24.71 -7.80
C ALA A 65 28.02 24.10 -9.03
N ASN A 66 28.35 24.59 -10.24
CA ASN A 66 27.85 24.00 -11.48
C ASN A 66 28.35 22.56 -11.66
N VAL A 67 29.65 22.33 -11.49
CA VAL A 67 30.27 21.00 -11.63
C VAL A 67 29.69 20.02 -10.62
N GLU A 68 29.57 20.42 -9.35
CA GLU A 68 28.99 19.57 -8.30
C GLU A 68 27.54 19.21 -8.64
N ALA A 69 26.71 20.20 -8.98
CA ALA A 69 25.30 19.95 -9.26
C ALA A 69 25.09 19.10 -10.51
N CYS A 70 25.89 19.33 -11.57
CA CYS A 70 25.88 18.49 -12.76
C CYS A 70 26.26 17.05 -12.42
N GLY A 71 27.32 16.85 -11.64
CA GLY A 71 27.74 15.52 -11.18
C GLY A 71 26.65 14.78 -10.41
N ILE A 72 25.93 15.46 -9.51
CA ILE A 72 24.81 14.86 -8.77
C ILE A 72 23.70 14.41 -9.73
N ILE A 73 23.32 15.27 -10.68
CA ILE A 73 22.27 14.94 -11.65
C ILE A 73 22.68 13.78 -12.54
N THR A 74 23.87 13.82 -13.14
CA THR A 74 24.33 12.79 -14.08
C THR A 74 24.54 11.44 -13.39
N ASN A 75 25.01 11.42 -12.14
CA ASN A 75 25.13 10.19 -11.34
C ASN A 75 23.79 9.55 -10.97
N SER A 76 22.68 10.30 -11.11
CA SER A 76 21.32 9.82 -10.87
C SER A 76 20.56 9.50 -12.16
N MET A 77 21.26 9.38 -13.29
CA MET A 77 20.70 8.96 -14.59
C MET A 77 21.17 7.55 -14.94
N ASP A 78 20.34 6.83 -15.70
CA ASP A 78 20.80 5.64 -16.40
C ASP A 78 21.61 6.03 -17.66
N SER A 79 22.36 5.07 -18.22
CA SER A 79 23.22 5.32 -19.38
C SER A 79 22.46 5.86 -20.59
N ARG A 80 21.20 5.45 -20.76
CA ARG A 80 20.34 5.88 -21.87
C ARG A 80 19.94 7.35 -21.71
N THR A 81 19.50 7.74 -20.52
CA THR A 81 19.11 9.11 -20.18
C THR A 81 20.30 10.04 -20.24
N PHE A 82 21.46 9.59 -19.73
CA PHE A 82 22.72 10.33 -19.83
C PHE A 82 23.06 10.63 -21.29
N ALA A 83 23.13 9.60 -22.15
CA ALA A 83 23.47 9.77 -23.58
C ALA A 83 22.47 10.66 -24.34
N ALA A 84 21.19 10.65 -23.95
CA ALA A 84 20.16 11.47 -24.59
C ALA A 84 20.22 12.96 -24.17
N LEU A 85 20.71 13.27 -22.97
CA LEU A 85 20.66 14.62 -22.39
C LEU A 85 22.01 15.33 -22.39
N VAL A 86 23.09 14.59 -22.15
CA VAL A 86 24.47 15.08 -22.08
C VAL A 86 25.10 14.94 -23.47
N THR A 87 24.74 15.85 -24.37
CA THR A 87 25.13 15.81 -25.78
C THR A 87 26.49 16.46 -26.05
N SER A 88 27.05 17.20 -25.09
CA SER A 88 28.35 17.88 -25.20
C SER A 88 28.96 18.06 -23.81
N GLU A 89 30.28 18.26 -23.75
CA GLU A 89 31.00 18.54 -22.52
C GLU A 89 30.52 19.84 -21.86
N GLU A 90 30.20 20.86 -22.65
CA GLU A 90 29.69 22.16 -22.16
C GLU A 90 28.44 22.02 -21.26
N ILE A 91 27.55 21.07 -21.55
CA ILE A 91 26.34 20.83 -20.75
C ILE A 91 26.69 20.33 -19.35
N THR A 92 27.81 19.61 -19.20
CA THR A 92 28.28 19.12 -17.90
C THR A 92 28.80 20.24 -16.99
N GLN A 93 29.01 21.43 -17.55
CA GLN A 93 29.50 22.61 -16.82
C GLN A 93 28.40 23.66 -16.59
N ASN A 94 27.18 23.45 -17.11
CA ASN A 94 26.08 24.39 -16.96
C ASN A 94 24.83 23.67 -16.43
N ILE A 95 24.66 23.72 -15.10
CA ILE A 95 23.56 23.05 -14.40
C ILE A 95 22.20 23.63 -14.80
N PHE A 96 22.12 24.93 -15.09
CA PHE A 96 20.88 25.56 -15.52
C PHE A 96 20.38 24.94 -16.84
N GLN A 97 21.27 24.81 -17.83
CA GLN A 97 20.94 24.21 -19.12
C GLN A 97 20.62 22.70 -18.98
N LEU A 98 21.40 21.96 -18.19
CA LEU A 98 21.14 20.54 -17.94
C LEU A 98 19.79 20.35 -17.23
N TRP A 99 19.51 21.10 -16.16
CA TRP A 99 18.24 21.06 -15.44
C TRP A 99 17.07 21.39 -16.37
N LYS A 100 17.20 22.42 -17.21
CA LYS A 100 16.18 22.80 -18.20
C LYS A 100 15.93 21.67 -19.21
N LYS A 101 16.99 21.02 -19.73
CA LYS A 101 16.88 19.87 -20.64
C LYS A 101 16.18 18.67 -19.98
N VAL A 102 16.57 18.32 -18.75
CA VAL A 102 15.93 17.25 -17.97
C VAL A 102 14.44 17.54 -17.81
N ASN A 103 14.09 18.73 -17.30
CA ASN A 103 12.69 19.10 -17.10
C ASN A 103 11.89 19.06 -18.41
N LYS A 104 12.47 19.54 -19.52
CA LYS A 104 11.80 19.52 -20.83
C LYS A 104 11.55 18.09 -21.33
N ARG A 105 12.57 17.22 -21.27
CA ARG A 105 12.47 15.83 -21.75
C ARG A 105 11.47 15.01 -20.95
N PHE A 106 11.44 15.21 -19.64
CA PHE A 106 10.58 14.44 -18.76
C PHE A 106 9.23 15.10 -18.50
N ALA A 107 9.01 16.37 -18.86
CA ALA A 107 7.67 16.96 -18.87
C ALA A 107 6.74 16.25 -19.87
N SER A 108 7.21 15.94 -21.08
CA SER A 108 6.43 15.17 -22.06
C SER A 108 6.24 13.72 -21.62
N SER A 109 7.29 13.08 -21.10
CA SER A 109 7.14 11.76 -20.45
C SER A 109 6.21 11.83 -19.26
N SER A 110 6.16 12.93 -18.49
CA SER A 110 5.38 13.00 -17.25
C SER A 110 3.89 12.77 -17.51
N PHE A 111 3.35 13.22 -18.64
CA PHE A 111 1.99 12.89 -19.04
C PHE A 111 1.84 11.39 -19.26
N ASN A 112 2.74 10.77 -20.03
CA ASN A 112 2.75 9.32 -20.27
C ASN A 112 2.92 8.52 -18.98
N SER A 113 3.74 9.01 -18.05
CA SER A 113 3.98 8.40 -16.73
C SER A 113 2.73 8.48 -15.86
N LYS A 114 2.09 9.65 -15.81
CA LYS A 114 0.79 9.83 -15.15
C LYS A 114 -0.27 8.91 -15.77
N ALA A 115 -0.36 8.86 -17.09
CA ALA A 115 -1.29 7.99 -17.82
C ALA A 115 -1.04 6.50 -17.52
N ARG A 116 0.22 6.07 -17.44
CA ARG A 116 0.57 4.69 -17.07
C ARG A 116 0.26 4.34 -15.62
N ILE A 117 0.52 5.24 -14.68
CA ILE A 117 0.17 5.05 -13.26
C ILE A 117 -1.34 4.99 -13.11
N TRP A 118 -2.06 5.91 -13.76
CA TRP A 118 -3.50 5.90 -13.81
C TRP A 118 -4.03 4.61 -14.45
N SER A 119 -3.47 4.18 -15.57
CA SER A 119 -3.85 2.93 -16.23
C SER A 119 -3.61 1.72 -15.32
N LYS A 120 -2.52 1.69 -14.53
CA LYS A 120 -2.27 0.61 -13.56
C LYS A 120 -3.35 0.58 -12.48
N PHE A 121 -3.73 1.74 -11.94
CA PHE A 121 -4.83 1.84 -10.97
C PHE A 121 -6.18 1.43 -11.58
N GLN A 122 -6.47 1.86 -12.81
CA GLN A 122 -7.71 1.51 -13.50
C GLN A 122 -7.82 0.02 -13.81
N LYS A 123 -6.71 -0.63 -14.20
CA LYS A 123 -6.67 -2.08 -14.47
C LYS A 123 -6.59 -2.95 -13.22
N LEU A 124 -6.36 -2.36 -12.04
CA LEU A 124 -6.37 -3.11 -10.80
C LEU A 124 -7.77 -3.68 -10.56
N THR A 125 -7.85 -5.00 -10.40
CA THR A 125 -9.07 -5.76 -10.12
C THR A 125 -8.88 -6.57 -8.85
N TYR A 126 -9.97 -6.90 -8.18
CA TYR A 126 -9.95 -7.86 -7.07
C TYR A 126 -9.92 -9.28 -7.63
N GLU A 127 -8.96 -10.09 -7.16
CA GLU A 127 -8.73 -11.49 -7.59
C GLU A 127 -8.70 -12.41 -6.36
N ASP A 128 -9.78 -12.41 -5.56
CA ASP A 128 -9.98 -13.29 -4.39
C ASP A 128 -8.96 -13.20 -3.24
N ASN A 129 -8.02 -12.26 -3.32
CA ASN A 129 -7.05 -11.97 -2.27
C ASN A 129 -7.18 -10.52 -1.79
N LEU A 130 -7.97 -10.32 -0.73
CA LEU A 130 -8.26 -8.99 -0.19
C LEU A 130 -7.01 -8.27 0.34
N LYS A 131 -6.05 -9.00 0.94
CA LYS A 131 -4.80 -8.40 1.45
C LYS A 131 -3.93 -7.86 0.32
N GLU A 132 -3.77 -8.65 -0.74
CA GLU A 132 -3.00 -8.26 -1.91
C GLU A 132 -3.65 -7.10 -2.64
N PHE A 133 -4.98 -7.14 -2.82
CA PHE A 133 -5.75 -6.02 -3.37
C PHE A 133 -5.52 -4.74 -2.58
N ILE A 134 -5.62 -4.78 -1.24
CA ILE A 134 -5.39 -3.61 -0.38
C ILE A 134 -3.96 -3.09 -0.54
N ALA A 135 -2.95 -3.97 -0.50
CA ALA A 135 -1.55 -3.58 -0.63
C ALA A 135 -1.26 -2.91 -1.99
N ASN A 136 -1.76 -3.51 -3.07
CA ASN A 136 -1.63 -2.99 -4.43
C ASN A 136 -2.38 -1.66 -4.61
N THR A 137 -3.56 -1.52 -3.99
CA THR A 137 -4.32 -0.27 -4.02
C THR A 137 -3.58 0.85 -3.29
N ARG A 138 -3.07 0.60 -2.07
CA ARG A 138 -2.25 1.58 -1.32
C ARG A 138 -1.01 2.01 -2.12
N LYS A 139 -0.34 1.07 -2.78
CA LYS A 139 0.79 1.35 -3.67
C LYS A 139 0.37 2.25 -4.83
N CYS A 140 -0.77 2.01 -5.46
CA CYS A 140 -1.29 2.86 -6.53
C CYS A 140 -1.64 4.26 -6.03
N LEU A 141 -2.33 4.41 -4.89
CA LEU A 141 -2.66 5.71 -4.30
C LEU A 141 -1.40 6.53 -3.98
N SER A 142 -0.38 5.89 -3.41
CA SER A 142 0.92 6.53 -3.16
C SER A 142 1.55 7.04 -4.47
N ASN A 143 1.55 6.22 -5.52
CA ASN A 143 2.09 6.63 -6.83
C ASN A 143 1.29 7.77 -7.47
N ILE A 144 -0.05 7.78 -7.35
CA ILE A 144 -0.93 8.85 -7.84
C ILE A 144 -0.60 10.17 -7.13
N SER A 145 -0.47 10.13 -5.79
CA SER A 145 -0.09 11.29 -4.98
C SER A 145 1.30 11.82 -5.36
N LEU A 146 2.30 10.94 -5.44
CA LEU A 146 3.69 11.31 -5.77
C LEU A 146 3.84 11.89 -7.18
N THR A 147 3.00 11.45 -8.13
CA THR A 147 3.04 11.97 -9.50
C THR A 147 2.24 13.26 -9.70
N GLY A 148 1.49 13.70 -8.69
CA GLY A 148 0.69 14.92 -8.76
C GLY A 148 -0.40 14.80 -9.81
N ILE A 149 -1.07 13.64 -9.87
CA ILE A 149 -2.34 13.50 -10.58
C ILE A 149 -3.41 14.10 -9.67
N ALA A 150 -3.98 15.23 -10.07
CA ALA A 150 -5.03 15.91 -9.30
C ALA A 150 -6.36 15.18 -9.50
N ILE A 151 -6.73 14.34 -8.55
CA ILE A 151 -8.02 13.63 -8.50
C ILE A 151 -8.55 13.77 -7.09
N GLU A 152 -9.84 14.03 -6.98
CA GLU A 152 -10.53 14.12 -5.70
C GLU A 152 -10.59 12.75 -5.02
N ASP A 153 -10.40 12.75 -3.70
CA ASP A 153 -10.43 11.54 -2.88
C ASP A 153 -11.76 10.77 -3.03
N GLU A 154 -12.88 11.48 -3.25
CA GLU A 154 -14.18 10.85 -3.51
C GLU A 154 -14.16 9.98 -4.77
N ILE A 155 -13.54 10.45 -5.86
CA ILE A 155 -13.45 9.70 -7.12
C ILE A 155 -12.57 8.46 -6.96
N LEU A 156 -11.48 8.59 -6.20
CA LEU A 156 -10.61 7.46 -5.85
C LEU A 156 -11.36 6.45 -4.97
N ALA A 157 -12.15 6.93 -4.01
CA ALA A 157 -12.98 6.10 -3.13
C ALA A 157 -14.03 5.31 -3.93
N PHE A 158 -14.77 5.98 -4.82
CA PHE A 158 -15.70 5.30 -5.72
C PHE A 158 -15.00 4.25 -6.59
N SER A 159 -13.85 4.59 -7.16
CA SER A 159 -13.07 3.67 -7.98
C SER A 159 -12.59 2.43 -7.23
N ILE A 160 -12.30 2.54 -5.92
CA ILE A 160 -11.92 1.40 -5.08
C ILE A 160 -13.14 0.52 -4.80
N LEU A 161 -14.28 1.13 -4.45
CA LEU A 161 -15.50 0.39 -4.15
C LEU A 161 -16.03 -0.36 -5.38
N THR A 162 -15.99 0.26 -6.57
CA THR A 162 -16.45 -0.39 -7.81
C THR A 162 -15.63 -1.62 -8.18
N LYS A 163 -14.35 -1.66 -7.79
CA LYS A 163 -13.46 -2.82 -8.00
C LYS A 163 -13.76 -4.02 -7.10
N LEU A 164 -14.63 -3.85 -6.09
CA LEU A 164 -14.98 -4.87 -5.10
C LEU A 164 -16.43 -5.36 -5.22
N LEU A 165 -17.19 -4.87 -6.21
CA LEU A 165 -18.64 -5.05 -6.28
C LEU A 165 -19.07 -6.51 -6.30
N ASP A 166 -18.31 -7.42 -6.91
CA ASP A 166 -18.76 -8.79 -7.15
C ASP A 166 -18.76 -9.71 -5.90
N GLY A 167 -18.27 -9.25 -4.74
CA GLY A 167 -18.20 -10.08 -3.52
C GLY A 167 -18.39 -9.36 -2.19
N PHE A 168 -18.49 -8.03 -2.19
CA PHE A 168 -18.41 -7.23 -0.95
C PHE A 168 -19.59 -6.27 -0.75
N HIS A 169 -20.76 -6.51 -1.35
CA HIS A 169 -21.92 -5.60 -1.25
C HIS A 169 -22.24 -5.12 0.19
N SER A 170 -22.27 -6.02 1.17
CA SER A 170 -22.56 -5.66 2.58
C SER A 170 -21.45 -4.85 3.24
N LEU A 171 -20.20 -5.01 2.80
CA LEU A 171 -19.06 -4.24 3.28
C LEU A 171 -19.01 -2.87 2.60
N ILE A 172 -19.31 -2.81 1.31
CA ILE A 172 -19.46 -1.58 0.53
C ILE A 172 -20.57 -0.72 1.14
N GLU A 173 -21.74 -1.29 1.43
CA GLU A 173 -22.85 -0.59 2.07
C GLU A 173 -22.45 0.02 3.42
N LYS A 174 -21.78 -0.75 4.29
CA LYS A 174 -21.25 -0.25 5.57
C LYS A 174 -20.29 0.92 5.40
N VAL A 175 -19.38 0.83 4.44
CA VAL A 175 -18.38 1.86 4.17
C VAL A 175 -19.02 3.12 3.57
N THR A 176 -20.02 2.97 2.70
CA THR A 176 -20.74 4.09 2.07
C THR A 176 -21.65 4.84 3.05
N LEU A 177 -22.25 4.12 4.01
CA LEU A 177 -23.13 4.71 5.03
C LEU A 177 -22.36 5.34 6.20
N ASN A 178 -21.10 4.96 6.42
CA ASN A 178 -20.29 5.53 7.48
C ASN A 178 -19.66 6.87 7.06
N ALA A 179 -20.06 7.95 7.73
CA ALA A 179 -19.58 9.31 7.48
C ALA A 179 -18.06 9.48 7.67
N GLU A 180 -17.42 8.68 8.52
CA GLU A 180 -15.97 8.76 8.78
C GLU A 180 -15.13 8.12 7.68
N THR A 181 -15.73 7.25 6.86
CA THR A 181 -15.03 6.51 5.80
C THR A 181 -15.46 6.93 4.40
N ARG A 182 -16.63 7.56 4.28
CA ARG A 182 -17.22 7.97 3.01
C ARG A 182 -16.31 8.99 2.31
N GLY A 183 -15.94 8.67 1.08
CA GLY A 183 -15.14 9.56 0.24
C GLY A 183 -13.65 9.60 0.57
N ILE A 184 -13.16 8.80 1.53
CA ILE A 184 -11.76 8.82 1.98
C ILE A 184 -11.08 7.48 1.63
N PRO A 185 -10.28 7.39 0.54
CA PRO A 185 -9.70 6.14 0.04
C PRO A 185 -8.98 5.32 1.10
N ASN A 186 -8.14 5.95 1.93
CA ASN A 186 -7.37 5.26 2.96
C ASN A 186 -8.25 4.76 4.12
N ALA A 187 -9.32 5.47 4.46
CA ALA A 187 -10.26 5.03 5.50
C ALA A 187 -11.02 3.77 5.04
N ILE A 188 -11.45 3.74 3.77
CA ILE A 188 -12.03 2.56 3.13
C ILE A 188 -11.07 1.37 3.24
N LEU A 189 -9.80 1.57 2.82
CA LEU A 189 -8.79 0.51 2.86
C LEU A 189 -8.50 0.00 4.28
N ASN A 190 -8.64 0.84 5.31
CA ASN A 190 -8.51 0.41 6.71
C ASN A 190 -9.67 -0.51 7.11
N VAL A 191 -10.91 -0.16 6.78
CA VAL A 191 -12.08 -1.03 7.04
C VAL A 191 -11.94 -2.37 6.31
N LEU A 192 -11.50 -2.35 5.04
CA LEU A 192 -11.23 -3.58 4.29
C LEU A 192 -10.12 -4.42 4.94
N HIS A 193 -9.11 -3.77 5.52
CA HIS A 193 -8.03 -4.46 6.21
C HIS A 193 -8.52 -5.19 7.46
N GLU A 194 -9.35 -4.54 8.28
CA GLU A 194 -9.98 -5.17 9.44
C GLU A 194 -10.87 -6.36 9.01
N ALA A 195 -11.62 -6.22 7.91
CA ALA A 195 -12.39 -7.33 7.35
C ALA A 195 -11.50 -8.50 6.92
N ALA A 196 -10.34 -8.24 6.30
CA ALA A 196 -9.38 -9.26 5.91
C ALA A 196 -8.82 -10.02 7.14
N LEU A 197 -8.49 -9.30 8.22
CA LEU A 197 -8.03 -9.91 9.48
C LEU A 197 -9.11 -10.79 10.13
N SER A 198 -10.37 -10.36 10.07
CA SER A 198 -11.50 -11.14 10.56
C SER A 198 -11.71 -12.43 9.75
N ILE A 199 -11.51 -12.40 8.43
CA ILE A 199 -11.61 -13.59 7.58
C ILE A 199 -10.55 -14.61 7.95
N ASP A 200 -9.30 -14.17 8.17
CA ASP A 200 -8.21 -15.06 8.55
C ASP A 200 -8.45 -15.72 9.91
N THR A 201 -8.91 -14.96 10.89
CA THR A 201 -9.22 -15.51 12.23
C THR A 201 -10.28 -16.59 12.14
N VAL A 202 -11.33 -16.39 11.35
CA VAL A 202 -12.37 -17.40 11.13
C VAL A 202 -11.81 -18.63 10.38
N LYS A 203 -10.98 -18.44 9.35
CA LYS A 203 -10.32 -19.55 8.63
C LYS A 203 -9.42 -20.36 9.55
N THR A 204 -8.63 -19.72 10.42
CA THR A 204 -7.78 -20.39 11.41
C THR A 204 -8.62 -21.18 12.42
N LEU A 205 -9.73 -20.61 12.91
CA LEU A 205 -10.64 -21.30 13.81
C LEU A 205 -11.35 -22.50 13.14
N ALA A 206 -11.67 -22.39 11.85
CA ALA A 206 -12.25 -23.48 11.07
C ALA A 206 -11.27 -24.63 10.86
N LEU A 207 -10.02 -24.36 10.48
CA LEU A 207 -8.97 -25.38 10.38
C LEU A 207 -8.73 -26.08 11.73
N ASN A 208 -8.70 -25.32 12.82
CA ASN A 208 -8.51 -25.89 14.16
C ASN A 208 -9.69 -26.77 14.62
N LYS A 209 -10.88 -26.59 14.04
CA LYS A 209 -12.06 -27.40 14.36
C LYS A 209 -11.96 -28.83 13.82
N GLU A 210 -11.22 -29.05 12.73
CA GLU A 210 -10.99 -30.39 12.18
C GLU A 210 -9.96 -31.21 12.99
N ILE A 211 -9.20 -30.57 13.88
CA ILE A 211 -8.15 -31.22 14.71
C ILE A 211 -8.65 -31.58 16.11
N PHE A 212 -9.88 -31.22 16.49
CA PHE A 212 -10.46 -31.77 17.71
C PHE A 212 -10.99 -33.18 17.42
N PRO A 213 -10.43 -34.25 18.02
CA PRO A 213 -11.09 -35.55 17.95
C PRO A 213 -12.47 -35.35 18.56
N SER A 214 -13.50 -35.50 17.72
CA SER A 214 -14.87 -35.57 18.20
C SER A 214 -14.90 -36.73 19.18
N LYS A 215 -14.84 -36.46 20.49
CA LYS A 215 -15.09 -37.50 21.49
C LYS A 215 -16.45 -38.05 21.15
N ILE A 216 -16.51 -39.29 20.67
CA ILE A 216 -17.78 -39.98 20.47
C ILE A 216 -18.38 -40.10 21.86
N VAL A 217 -19.31 -39.20 22.18
CA VAL A 217 -20.04 -39.24 23.44
C VAL A 217 -21.12 -40.29 23.24
N HIS A 218 -20.92 -41.47 23.81
CA HIS A 218 -22.02 -42.42 23.97
C HIS A 218 -23.03 -41.81 24.94
N TYR A 219 -24.32 -41.91 24.64
CA TYR A 219 -25.39 -41.53 25.56
C TYR A 219 -26.56 -42.47 25.38
N CYS A 220 -27.38 -42.58 26.42
CA CYS A 220 -28.65 -43.30 26.37
C CYS A 220 -29.72 -42.38 25.76
N SER A 221 -30.52 -42.87 24.82
CA SER A 221 -31.58 -42.09 24.16
C SER A 221 -32.76 -42.97 23.78
N ASN A 222 -33.89 -42.35 23.44
CA ASN A 222 -35.10 -43.03 22.94
C ASN A 222 -35.61 -44.16 23.85
N GLY A 223 -35.55 -43.96 25.16
CA GLY A 223 -36.02 -44.97 26.12
C GLY A 223 -35.15 -46.22 26.23
N LYS A 224 -33.94 -46.22 25.67
CA LYS A 224 -33.01 -47.36 25.71
C LYS A 224 -31.69 -46.99 26.39
N HIS A 225 -31.16 -47.92 27.18
CA HIS A 225 -29.81 -47.81 27.74
C HIS A 225 -28.78 -48.22 26.69
N ASN A 226 -27.70 -47.44 26.57
CA ASN A 226 -26.57 -47.74 25.70
C ASN A 226 -25.49 -48.46 26.52
N PRO A 227 -25.20 -49.75 26.25
CA PRO A 227 -24.21 -50.52 27.01
C PRO A 227 -22.78 -49.94 26.95
N LEU A 228 -22.47 -49.13 25.92
CA LEU A 228 -21.18 -48.45 25.78
C LEU A 228 -21.06 -47.21 26.68
N PHE A 229 -22.14 -46.82 27.37
CA PHE A 229 -22.18 -45.67 28.26
C PHE A 229 -22.00 -46.09 29.72
N THR A 230 -20.75 -46.12 30.18
CA THR A 230 -20.35 -46.66 31.50
C THR A 230 -20.62 -45.75 32.69
N THR A 231 -21.18 -44.55 32.48
CA THR A 231 -21.38 -43.55 33.56
C THR A 231 -22.53 -43.90 34.52
N HIS A 232 -23.39 -44.85 34.13
CA HIS A 232 -24.44 -45.39 34.99
C HIS A 232 -24.83 -46.80 34.53
N SER A 233 -25.39 -47.60 35.44
CA SER A 233 -25.94 -48.93 35.13
C SER A 233 -27.35 -48.86 34.53
N PRO A 234 -27.84 -49.91 33.84
CA PRO A 234 -29.20 -49.94 33.28
C PRO A 234 -30.30 -49.59 34.31
N GLU A 235 -30.18 -50.09 35.53
CA GLU A 235 -31.10 -49.84 36.66
C GLU A 235 -31.21 -48.35 37.04
N LYS A 236 -30.15 -47.58 36.80
CA LYS A 236 -30.07 -46.15 37.10
C LYS A 236 -30.28 -45.29 35.84
N CYS A 237 -30.55 -45.89 34.69
CA CYS A 237 -30.71 -45.20 33.43
C CYS A 237 -32.06 -44.48 33.38
N TRP A 238 -32.05 -43.15 33.30
CA TRP A 238 -33.29 -42.36 33.25
C TRP A 238 -34.08 -42.50 31.95
N GLN A 239 -33.47 -43.08 30.91
CA GLN A 239 -34.20 -43.45 29.69
C GLN A 239 -35.03 -44.71 29.91
N LEU A 240 -34.54 -45.69 30.68
CA LEU A 240 -35.31 -46.89 31.08
C LEU A 240 -36.25 -46.59 32.26
N HIS A 241 -35.83 -45.71 33.17
CA HIS A 241 -36.54 -45.37 34.39
C HIS A 241 -36.73 -43.84 34.49
N PRO A 242 -37.70 -43.25 33.75
CA PRO A 242 -37.93 -41.79 33.72
C PRO A 242 -38.15 -41.14 35.08
N LYS A 243 -38.66 -41.91 36.06
CA LYS A 243 -38.89 -41.45 37.44
C LYS A 243 -37.60 -41.08 38.18
N LEU A 244 -36.45 -41.53 37.71
CA LEU A 244 -35.13 -41.25 38.31
C LEU A 244 -34.50 -39.96 37.77
N LYS A 245 -35.12 -39.29 36.78
CA LYS A 245 -34.57 -38.11 36.11
C LYS A 245 -34.48 -36.90 37.07
N PRO A 246 -33.31 -36.28 37.27
CA PRO A 246 -33.15 -35.12 38.12
C PRO A 246 -33.69 -33.87 37.44
N ASN A 247 -34.29 -32.98 38.25
CA ASN A 247 -34.73 -31.67 37.81
C ASN A 247 -33.53 -30.75 37.56
N ARG A 248 -33.28 -30.38 36.30
CA ARG A 248 -32.26 -29.37 35.94
C ARG A 248 -32.90 -27.98 35.86
N LYS A 249 -32.42 -27.03 36.67
CA LYS A 249 -32.72 -25.60 36.52
C LYS A 249 -31.91 -25.06 35.33
N HIS A 250 -32.56 -24.49 34.32
CA HIS A 250 -31.92 -23.86 33.16
C HIS A 250 -31.31 -22.50 33.56
N LYS A 251 -30.05 -22.24 33.19
CA LYS A 251 -29.46 -20.90 33.09
C LYS A 251 -29.43 -20.50 31.61
N ASP A 252 -29.82 -19.26 31.32
CA ASP A 252 -30.12 -18.74 29.98
C ASP A 252 -28.90 -18.53 29.06
N LYS A 253 -29.21 -18.50 27.75
CA LYS A 253 -28.31 -18.51 26.59
C LYS A 253 -27.97 -17.09 26.12
N GLU A 254 -26.70 -16.71 26.18
CA GLU A 254 -26.17 -15.46 25.60
C GLU A 254 -25.12 -15.72 24.47
N GLN A 255 -25.26 -16.81 23.71
CA GLN A 255 -24.26 -17.25 22.73
C GLN A 255 -24.76 -17.37 21.28
N LYS A 256 -25.95 -16.84 20.96
CA LYS A 256 -26.54 -16.99 19.61
C LYS A 256 -26.17 -15.89 18.61
N SER A 257 -25.62 -14.74 19.02
CA SER A 257 -25.36 -13.60 18.12
C SER A 257 -24.14 -13.79 17.21
N ASN A 258 -23.11 -14.52 17.66
CA ASN A 258 -21.82 -14.60 16.93
C ASN A 258 -21.81 -15.58 15.75
N PHE A 259 -22.81 -16.46 15.61
CA PHE A 259 -22.82 -17.49 14.56
C PHE A 259 -23.39 -16.99 13.22
N THR A 260 -24.21 -15.93 13.24
CA THR A 260 -24.89 -15.40 12.05
C THR A 260 -23.94 -14.68 11.10
N ILE A 261 -22.90 -14.03 11.64
CA ILE A 261 -21.91 -13.27 10.84
C ILE A 261 -21.01 -14.22 10.02
N ALA A 262 -20.64 -15.37 10.57
CA ALA A 262 -19.79 -16.34 9.87
C ALA A 262 -20.49 -16.96 8.65
N ARG A 263 -21.80 -17.22 8.73
CA ARG A 263 -22.53 -17.96 7.69
C ARG A 263 -22.68 -17.19 6.37
N ALA A 264 -22.74 -15.86 6.41
CA ALA A 264 -22.88 -15.02 5.22
C ALA A 264 -21.59 -14.97 4.35
N LEU A 265 -20.43 -15.31 4.93
CA LEU A 265 -19.14 -15.30 4.22
C LEU A 265 -18.80 -16.64 3.54
N PHE A 266 -19.57 -17.69 3.79
CA PHE A 266 -19.29 -19.06 3.28
C PHE A 266 -20.30 -19.56 2.24
N THR A 267 -21.33 -18.80 1.87
CA THR A 267 -22.38 -19.26 0.94
C THR A 267 -22.08 -19.07 -0.55
N HIS A 268 -20.87 -18.63 -0.91
CA HIS A 268 -20.43 -18.53 -2.30
C HIS A 268 -19.05 -19.20 -2.43
N ASN A 269 -19.09 -20.53 -2.56
CA ASN A 269 -18.06 -21.36 -3.18
C ASN A 269 -18.73 -22.05 -4.38
#